data_AF-A0A673XCL0-F1
#
_entry.id   AF-A0A673XCL0-F1
#
_cell.length_a   1.000
_cell.length_b   1.000
_cell.length_c   1.000
_cell.angle_alpha   90.00
_cell.angle_beta   90.00
_cell.angle_gamma   90.00
#
_symmetry.space_group_name_H-M   'P 1'
#
loop_
_entity.id
_entity.type
_entity.pdbx_description
1 polymer ?
#
loop_
_entity_poly.entity_id
_entity_poly.type
_entity_poly.pdbx_seq_one_letter_code
_entity_poly.pdbx_strand_id
1 'polypeptide(L)'
;MYSIALICTLLYTTHLLSSSLNQGLQLEQRKLQSDYDKLKAEEQQKDEQLQKLVTRSFRPLHNLCRLFIQELTCLISMSAEMDNDEAGGSLAQRQRITFLENNLEQLTKVHKQVTARGTVKMSFTTAVHLLALVAICDQVKSHRINFYNVKPPVEATPFPKSFKCFTCERAADNYTCNRWAEDKWCPPNSQFCMTVHHFTSHGKTKFVSKKCAAREECHTSGCRHHRDTGHTECVSCCEGMICNVEVPTNHTNAVFSMRQQAYSSAPSQTPVRTMCSCCWLKLLSTLGLGLTRLVLL
;
A
#
# COMPACT_ATOMS: atom_id res chain seq x y z
N MET A 1 5.43 -5.26 90.47
CA MET A 1 6.61 -4.92 89.64
C MET A 1 6.83 -5.89 88.48
N TYR A 2 6.71 -7.22 88.67
CA TYR A 2 6.88 -8.21 87.59
C TYR A 2 5.96 -8.03 86.36
N SER A 3 4.70 -7.62 86.55
CA SER A 3 3.76 -7.40 85.43
C SER A 3 4.19 -6.24 84.50
N ILE A 4 4.74 -5.16 85.04
CA ILE A 4 5.13 -3.98 84.24
C ILE A 4 6.37 -4.29 83.41
N ALA A 5 7.34 -5.02 83.99
CA ALA A 5 8.53 -5.46 83.28
C ALA A 5 8.20 -6.43 82.13
N LEU A 6 7.26 -7.35 82.35
CA LEU A 6 6.81 -8.28 81.31
C LEU A 6 6.12 -7.56 80.16
N ILE A 7 5.24 -6.60 80.45
CA ILE A 7 4.54 -5.78 79.45
C ILE A 7 5.53 -4.93 78.63
N CYS A 8 6.51 -4.28 79.29
CA CYS A 8 7.54 -3.53 78.58
C CYS A 8 8.39 -4.42 77.66
N THR A 9 8.71 -5.64 78.10
CA THR A 9 9.51 -6.59 77.31
C THR A 9 8.71 -7.08 76.10
N LEU A 10 7.42 -7.37 76.26
CA LEU A 10 6.50 -7.73 75.16
C LEU A 10 6.30 -6.59 74.16
N LEU A 11 6.14 -5.35 74.62
CA LEU A 11 6.03 -4.18 73.74
C LEU A 11 7.32 -3.92 72.97
N TYR A 12 8.48 -4.06 73.63
CA TYR A 12 9.78 -3.89 72.96
C TYR A 12 10.04 -4.96 71.90
N THR A 13 9.77 -6.23 72.20
CA THR A 13 9.98 -7.33 71.24
C THR A 13 9.01 -7.27 70.07
N THR A 14 7.73 -6.91 70.29
CA THR A 14 6.76 -6.71 69.21
C THR A 14 7.12 -5.52 68.31
N HIS A 15 7.61 -4.42 68.88
CA HIS A 15 8.05 -3.26 68.11
C HIS A 15 9.32 -3.57 67.29
N LEU A 16 10.27 -4.31 67.86
CA LEU A 16 11.47 -4.78 67.14
C LEU A 16 11.09 -5.70 65.97
N LEU A 17 10.20 -6.68 66.22
CA LEU A 17 9.74 -7.61 65.19
C LEU A 17 9.00 -6.89 64.07
N SER A 18 8.11 -5.95 64.40
CA SER A 18 7.40 -5.11 63.43
C SER A 18 8.37 -4.28 62.57
N SER A 19 9.40 -3.70 63.18
CA SER A 19 10.41 -2.94 62.42
C SER A 19 11.22 -3.80 61.46
N SER A 20 11.62 -5.01 61.87
CA SER A 20 12.35 -5.94 61.00
C SER A 20 11.49 -6.46 59.83
N LEU A 21 10.20 -6.70 60.08
CA LEU A 21 9.26 -7.17 59.06
C LEU A 21 8.99 -6.06 58.03
N ASN A 22 8.78 -4.82 58.50
CA ASN A 22 8.60 -3.67 57.63
C ASN A 22 9.84 -3.37 56.78
N GLN A 23 11.04 -3.52 57.34
CA GLN A 23 12.28 -3.34 56.60
C GLN A 23 12.47 -4.41 55.52
N GLY A 24 12.14 -5.67 55.83
CA GLY A 24 12.12 -6.77 54.86
C GLY A 24 11.14 -6.52 53.71
N LEU A 25 9.91 -6.09 54.04
CA LEU A 25 8.88 -5.77 53.06
C LEU A 25 9.31 -4.63 52.12
N GLN A 26 9.95 -3.58 52.64
CA GLN A 26 10.48 -2.48 51.83
C GLN A 26 11.62 -2.90 50.89
N LEU A 27 12.46 -3.86 51.30
CA LEU A 27 13.52 -4.40 50.44
C LEU A 27 12.92 -5.20 49.28
N GLU A 28 11.92 -6.03 49.56
CA GLU A 28 11.24 -6.85 48.55
C GLU A 28 10.46 -5.98 47.55
N GLN A 29 9.79 -4.92 48.03
CA GLN A 29 9.11 -3.95 47.18
C GLN A 29 10.10 -3.21 46.26
N ARG A 30 11.28 -2.83 46.76
CA ARG A 30 12.33 -2.21 45.93
C ARG A 30 12.88 -3.17 44.87
N LYS A 31 13.05 -4.44 45.23
CA LYS A 31 13.52 -5.46 44.29
C LYS A 31 12.50 -5.70 43.18
N LEU A 32 11.22 -5.86 43.54
CA LEU A 32 10.13 -6.01 42.58
C LEU A 32 10.02 -4.80 41.64
N GLN A 33 10.20 -3.58 42.16
CA GLN A 33 10.18 -2.37 41.34
C GLN A 33 11.35 -2.38 40.32
N SER A 34 12.56 -2.74 40.76
CA SER A 34 13.72 -2.85 39.87
C SER A 34 13.53 -3.92 38.79
N ASP A 35 12.95 -5.07 39.13
CA ASP A 35 12.70 -6.14 38.18
C ASP A 35 11.61 -5.75 37.16
N TYR A 36 10.57 -5.04 37.62
CA TYR A 36 9.54 -4.47 36.74
C TYR A 36 10.13 -3.46 35.74
N ASP A 37 10.95 -2.52 36.21
CA ASP A 37 11.54 -1.49 35.34
C ASP A 37 12.48 -2.11 34.29
N LYS A 38 13.22 -3.15 34.68
CA LYS A 38 14.09 -3.90 33.76
C LYS A 38 13.28 -4.66 32.69
N LEU A 39 12.23 -5.36 33.09
CA LEU A 39 11.35 -6.07 32.16
C LEU A 39 10.67 -5.10 31.18
N LYS A 40 10.22 -3.94 31.68
CA LYS A 40 9.61 -2.89 30.85
C LYS A 40 10.57 -2.33 29.81
N ALA A 41 11.85 -2.15 30.15
CA ALA A 41 12.87 -1.72 29.22
C ALA A 41 13.17 -2.78 28.14
N GLU A 42 13.23 -4.06 28.53
CA GLU A 42 13.42 -5.19 27.60
C GLU A 42 12.22 -5.34 26.64
N GLU A 43 10.99 -5.14 27.12
CA GLU A 43 9.77 -5.13 26.31
C GLU A 43 9.80 -3.99 25.28
N GLN A 44 10.10 -2.76 25.71
CA GLN A 44 10.24 -1.61 24.79
C GLN A 44 11.31 -1.84 23.72
N GLN A 45 12.46 -2.42 24.11
CA GLN A 45 13.52 -2.72 23.15
C GLN A 45 13.09 -3.78 22.13
N LYS A 46 12.37 -4.82 22.56
CA LYS A 46 11.83 -5.85 21.67
C LYS A 46 10.77 -5.27 20.73
N ASP A 47 9.91 -4.39 21.22
CA ASP A 47 8.91 -3.71 20.40
C ASP A 47 9.56 -2.81 19.34
N GLU A 48 10.60 -2.04 19.67
CA GLU A 48 11.35 -1.28 18.68
C GLU A 48 12.02 -2.17 17.63
N GLN A 49 12.61 -3.29 18.05
CA GLN A 49 13.21 -4.26 17.13
C GLN A 49 12.17 -4.89 16.23
N LEU A 50 11.02 -5.28 16.77
CA LEU A 50 9.91 -5.84 16.03
C LEU A 50 9.36 -4.82 15.03
N GLN A 51 9.18 -3.56 15.44
CA GLN A 51 8.70 -2.49 14.57
C GLN A 51 9.68 -2.22 13.42
N LYS A 52 10.99 -2.26 13.67
CA LYS A 52 12.03 -2.17 12.63
C LYS A 52 11.96 -3.36 11.66
N LEU A 53 11.76 -4.57 12.16
CA LEU A 53 11.66 -5.79 11.35
C LEU A 53 10.39 -5.79 10.49
N VAL A 54 9.25 -5.44 11.09
CA VAL A 54 7.95 -5.30 10.43
C VAL A 54 8.04 -4.24 9.34
N THR A 55 8.61 -3.06 9.64
CA THR A 55 8.77 -2.00 8.64
C THR A 55 9.67 -2.44 7.49
N ARG A 56 10.76 -3.18 7.77
CA ARG A 56 11.68 -3.69 6.73
C ARG A 56 11.03 -4.74 5.84
N SER A 57 10.26 -5.67 6.40
CA SER A 57 9.64 -6.77 5.66
C SER A 57 8.37 -6.35 4.92
N PHE A 58 7.58 -5.45 5.51
CA PHE A 58 6.32 -5.00 4.92
C PHE A 58 6.45 -3.77 4.02
N ARG A 59 7.51 -2.94 4.12
CA ARG A 59 7.71 -1.80 3.19
C ARG A 59 7.70 -2.23 1.72
N PRO A 60 8.46 -3.25 1.29
CA PRO A 60 8.48 -3.68 -0.10
C PRO A 60 7.11 -4.18 -0.56
N LEU A 61 6.40 -4.91 0.30
CA LEU A 61 5.08 -5.45 0.01
C LEU A 61 4.02 -4.35 -0.05
N HIS A 62 4.05 -3.39 0.88
CA HIS A 62 3.18 -2.23 0.88
C HIS A 62 3.43 -1.35 -0.35
N ASN A 63 4.69 -1.15 -0.74
CA ASN A 63 5.03 -0.43 -1.95
C ASN A 63 4.56 -1.18 -3.21
N LEU A 64 4.67 -2.50 -3.23
CA LEU A 64 4.16 -3.32 -4.33
C LEU A 64 2.64 -3.28 -4.42
N CYS A 65 1.92 -3.45 -3.30
CA CYS A 65 0.47 -3.30 -3.24
C CYS A 65 0.03 -1.89 -3.65
N ARG A 66 0.76 -0.85 -3.24
CA ARG A 66 0.49 0.53 -3.64
C ARG A 66 0.67 0.73 -5.14
N LEU A 67 1.74 0.21 -5.74
CA LEU A 67 1.97 0.25 -7.18
C LEU A 67 0.89 -0.50 -7.94
N PHE A 68 0.48 -1.68 -7.45
CA PHE A 68 -0.57 -2.49 -8.06
C PHE A 68 -1.95 -1.82 -7.98
N ILE A 69 -2.29 -1.22 -6.83
CA ILE A 69 -3.53 -0.45 -6.66
C ILE A 69 -3.50 0.80 -7.54
N GLN A 70 -2.35 1.47 -7.67
CA GLN A 70 -2.21 2.66 -8.51
C GLN A 70 -2.32 2.31 -10.00
N GLU A 71 -1.78 1.16 -10.41
CA GLU A 71 -1.91 0.61 -11.77
C GLU A 71 -3.37 0.23 -12.07
N LEU A 72 -4.04 -0.47 -11.16
CA LEU A 72 -5.47 -0.81 -11.26
C LEU A 72 -6.37 0.43 -11.25
N THR A 73 -6.08 1.41 -10.41
CA THR A 73 -6.84 2.68 -10.34
C THR A 73 -6.67 3.46 -11.63
N CYS A 74 -5.46 3.49 -12.19
CA CYS A 74 -5.19 4.10 -13.50
C CYS A 74 -5.97 3.37 -14.61
N LEU A 75 -5.93 2.03 -14.63
CA LEU A 75 -6.70 1.20 -15.57
C LEU A 75 -8.22 1.44 -15.48
N ILE A 76 -8.76 1.59 -14.28
CA ILE A 76 -10.18 1.90 -14.04
C ILE A 76 -10.51 3.34 -14.47
N SER A 77 -9.61 4.29 -14.21
CA SER A 77 -9.78 5.70 -14.63
C SER A 77 -9.83 5.81 -16.16
N MET A 78 -9.00 5.04 -16.86
CA MET A 78 -8.93 5.02 -18.32
C MET A 78 -10.14 4.29 -18.96
N SER A 79 -10.79 3.40 -18.23
CA SER A 79 -12.03 2.74 -18.69
C SER A 79 -13.29 3.54 -18.36
N ALA A 80 -13.24 4.47 -17.40
CA ALA A 80 -14.34 5.39 -17.08
C ALA A 80 -14.41 6.63 -18.01
N GLU A 81 -13.44 6.83 -18.91
CA GLU A 81 -13.38 7.95 -19.86
C GLU A 81 -13.65 7.53 -21.33
N MET A 82 -14.13 6.31 -21.57
CA MET A 82 -14.46 5.84 -22.93
C MET A 82 -15.84 5.19 -22.99
N ASP A 83 -16.88 6.00 -22.76
CA ASP A 83 -18.23 5.77 -23.30
C ASP A 83 -18.66 7.04 -24.07
N ASN A 84 -18.09 7.23 -25.26
CA ASN A 84 -18.77 7.93 -26.34
C ASN A 84 -18.24 7.42 -27.69
N ASP A 85 -19.18 7.10 -28.57
CA ASP A 85 -19.05 6.21 -29.73
C ASP A 85 -18.05 6.70 -30.80
N GLU A 86 -17.11 5.83 -31.22
CA GLU A 86 -16.97 5.42 -32.62
C GLU A 86 -15.85 4.37 -32.80
N ALA A 87 -16.13 3.41 -33.67
CA ALA A 87 -15.30 2.24 -33.94
C ALA A 87 -13.90 2.62 -34.50
N GLY A 88 -12.83 2.22 -33.80
CA GLY A 88 -11.49 2.34 -34.36
C GLY A 88 -10.32 2.11 -33.42
N GLY A 89 -10.33 1.05 -32.59
CA GLY A 89 -9.11 0.63 -31.88
C GLY A 89 -7.97 0.41 -32.88
N SER A 90 -6.86 1.17 -32.72
CA SER A 90 -5.74 1.21 -33.66
C SER A 90 -5.27 -0.20 -34.07
N LEU A 91 -4.79 -0.35 -35.31
CA LEU A 91 -4.24 -1.60 -35.84
C LEU A 91 -3.19 -2.22 -34.88
N ALA A 92 -2.44 -1.36 -34.17
CA ALA A 92 -1.46 -1.72 -33.15
C ALA A 92 -2.09 -2.28 -31.86
N GLN A 93 -3.28 -1.81 -31.47
CA GLN A 93 -4.01 -2.32 -30.31
C GLN A 93 -4.64 -3.69 -30.60
N ARG A 94 -5.16 -3.92 -31.82
CA ARG A 94 -5.63 -5.25 -32.25
C ARG A 94 -4.50 -6.26 -32.37
N GLN A 95 -3.34 -5.90 -32.93
CA GLN A 95 -2.17 -6.79 -32.96
C GLN A 95 -1.65 -7.17 -31.57
N ARG A 96 -1.71 -6.24 -30.60
CA ARG A 96 -1.35 -6.50 -29.19
C ARG A 96 -2.35 -7.43 -28.51
N ILE A 97 -3.65 -7.28 -28.76
CA ILE A 97 -4.70 -8.19 -28.25
C ILE A 97 -4.49 -9.60 -28.82
N THR A 98 -4.29 -9.74 -30.13
CA THR A 98 -4.05 -11.06 -30.76
C THR A 98 -2.76 -11.71 -30.29
N PHE A 99 -1.71 -10.94 -30.00
CA PHE A 99 -0.46 -11.47 -29.43
C PHE A 99 -0.63 -11.94 -27.99
N LEU A 100 -1.36 -11.18 -27.16
CA LEU A 100 -1.65 -11.55 -25.78
C LEU A 100 -2.58 -12.77 -25.70
N GLU A 101 -3.60 -12.85 -26.56
CA GLU A 101 -4.49 -14.01 -26.67
C GLU A 101 -3.72 -15.28 -27.05
N ASN A 102 -2.83 -15.20 -28.04
CA ASN A 102 -1.98 -16.32 -28.41
C ASN A 102 -1.04 -16.77 -27.29
N ASN A 103 -0.46 -15.83 -26.54
CA ASN A 103 0.39 -16.15 -25.40
C ASN A 103 -0.40 -16.74 -24.23
N LEU A 104 -1.62 -16.27 -23.97
CA LEU A 104 -2.50 -16.81 -22.94
C LEU A 104 -2.92 -18.25 -23.29
N GLU A 105 -3.19 -18.52 -24.57
CA GLU A 105 -3.52 -19.86 -25.05
C GLU A 105 -2.32 -20.81 -24.96
N GLN A 106 -1.11 -20.33 -25.26
CA GLN A 106 0.15 -21.05 -25.08
C GLN A 106 0.42 -21.36 -23.60
N LEU A 107 0.26 -20.38 -22.70
CA LEU A 107 0.38 -20.59 -21.25
C LEU A 107 -0.63 -21.60 -20.74
N THR A 108 -1.86 -21.58 -21.27
CA THR A 108 -2.90 -22.54 -20.91
C THR A 108 -2.55 -23.95 -21.37
N LYS A 109 -1.95 -24.11 -22.56
CA LYS A 109 -1.44 -25.40 -23.07
C LYS A 109 -0.27 -25.91 -22.24
N VAL A 110 0.68 -25.05 -21.87
CA VAL A 110 1.81 -25.39 -20.98
C VAL A 110 1.31 -25.76 -19.58
N HIS A 111 0.34 -25.02 -19.03
CA HIS A 111 -0.28 -25.34 -17.74
C HIS A 111 -0.99 -26.72 -17.80
N LYS A 112 -1.70 -27.02 -18.89
CA LYS A 112 -2.31 -28.35 -19.11
C LYS A 112 -1.27 -29.46 -19.23
N GLN A 113 -0.10 -29.17 -19.79
CA GLN A 113 1.02 -30.11 -19.93
C GLN A 113 1.78 -30.34 -18.60
N VAL A 114 1.90 -29.31 -17.77
CA VAL A 114 2.47 -29.39 -16.41
C VAL A 114 1.52 -30.13 -15.46
N THR A 115 0.21 -29.88 -15.52
CA THR A 115 -0.80 -30.64 -14.77
C THR A 115 -0.84 -32.13 -15.17
N ALA A 116 -0.47 -32.47 -16.41
CA ALA A 116 -0.40 -33.85 -16.88
C ALA A 116 0.90 -34.60 -16.53
N ARG A 117 2.02 -33.90 -16.26
CA ARG A 117 3.34 -34.51 -15.99
C ARG A 117 3.81 -34.44 -14.54
N GLY A 118 3.08 -33.80 -13.65
CA GLY A 118 3.40 -33.69 -12.24
C GLY A 118 2.30 -34.21 -11.33
N THR A 119 1.94 -35.49 -11.39
CA THR A 119 1.20 -36.13 -10.30
C THR A 119 2.13 -36.33 -9.11
N VAL A 120 2.40 -35.25 -8.37
CA VAL A 120 2.75 -35.42 -6.95
C VAL A 120 1.55 -36.11 -6.34
N LYS A 121 1.66 -37.40 -6.01
CA LYS A 121 0.65 -38.14 -5.26
C LYS A 121 0.57 -37.52 -3.87
N MET A 122 -0.18 -36.43 -3.79
CA MET A 122 -0.58 -35.84 -2.52
C MET A 122 -1.47 -36.90 -1.86
N SER A 123 -1.04 -37.42 -0.71
CA SER A 123 -1.83 -38.40 0.04
C SER A 123 -3.25 -37.87 0.22
N PHE A 124 -4.25 -38.73 0.12
CA PHE A 124 -5.63 -38.33 0.33
C PHE A 124 -5.80 -37.59 1.68
N THR A 125 -5.01 -37.98 2.69
CA THR A 125 -4.94 -37.31 3.99
C THR A 125 -4.46 -35.87 3.91
N THR A 126 -3.41 -35.57 3.12
CA THR A 126 -2.89 -34.20 2.99
C THR A 126 -3.82 -33.32 2.16
N ALA A 127 -4.48 -33.89 1.14
CA ALA A 127 -5.51 -33.19 0.38
C ALA A 127 -6.73 -32.83 1.25
N VAL A 128 -7.18 -33.75 2.11
CA VAL A 128 -8.29 -33.52 3.04
C VAL A 128 -7.92 -32.49 4.11
N HIS A 129 -6.70 -32.51 4.66
CA HIS A 129 -6.25 -31.48 5.60
C HIS A 129 -6.15 -30.09 4.97
N LEU A 130 -5.65 -29.99 3.74
CA LEU A 130 -5.62 -28.72 3.00
C LEU A 130 -7.03 -28.20 2.70
N LEU A 131 -7.94 -29.07 2.24
CA LEU A 131 -9.33 -28.70 2.01
C LEU A 131 -10.06 -28.30 3.30
N ALA A 132 -9.77 -28.97 4.42
CA ALA A 132 -10.30 -28.61 5.73
C ALA A 132 -9.75 -27.25 6.21
N LEU A 133 -8.45 -26.97 6.03
CA LEU A 133 -7.87 -25.67 6.37
C LEU A 133 -8.45 -24.54 5.51
N VAL A 134 -8.64 -24.76 4.21
CA VAL A 134 -9.29 -23.79 3.32
C VAL A 134 -10.76 -23.58 3.72
N ALA A 135 -11.48 -24.65 4.06
CA ALA A 135 -12.86 -24.55 4.54
C ALA A 135 -12.99 -23.83 5.91
N ILE A 136 -12.03 -24.02 6.81
CA ILE A 136 -11.94 -23.30 8.09
C ILE A 136 -11.61 -21.83 7.83
N CYS A 137 -10.72 -21.51 6.89
CA CYS A 137 -10.41 -20.14 6.47
C CYS A 137 -11.62 -19.45 5.81
N ASP A 138 -12.42 -20.14 5.01
CA ASP A 138 -13.66 -19.62 4.41
C ASP A 138 -14.78 -19.44 5.45
N GLN A 139 -14.78 -20.21 6.54
CA GLN A 139 -15.70 -20.02 7.67
C GLN A 139 -15.29 -18.88 8.61
N VAL A 140 -14.06 -18.36 8.51
CA VAL A 140 -13.71 -17.06 9.08
C VAL A 140 -14.34 -15.98 8.21
N LYS A 141 -15.66 -15.85 8.30
CA LYS A 141 -16.36 -14.65 7.89
C LYS A 141 -15.78 -13.51 8.72
N SER A 142 -14.89 -12.72 8.12
CA SER A 142 -14.42 -11.44 8.67
C SER A 142 -15.61 -10.48 8.71
N HIS A 143 -16.53 -10.68 9.66
CA HIS A 143 -17.72 -9.87 9.80
C HIS A 143 -17.67 -8.96 11.04
N ARG A 144 -16.47 -8.65 11.54
CA ARG A 144 -16.28 -7.62 12.58
C ARG A 144 -14.98 -6.83 12.43
N ILE A 145 -14.54 -6.55 11.21
CA ILE A 145 -13.72 -5.35 10.98
C ILE A 145 -14.68 -4.28 10.49
N ASN A 146 -15.06 -3.37 11.38
CA ASN A 146 -15.93 -2.25 11.03
C ASN A 146 -15.10 -1.21 10.27
N PHE A 147 -14.87 -1.46 8.97
CA PHE A 147 -14.17 -0.56 8.06
C PHE A 147 -14.82 0.84 8.00
N TYR A 148 -16.07 1.00 8.46
CA TYR A 148 -16.78 2.28 8.49
C TYR A 148 -16.42 3.18 9.68
N ASN A 149 -15.72 2.66 10.69
CA ASN A 149 -15.23 3.44 11.84
C ASN A 149 -13.70 3.62 11.84
N VAL A 150 -12.99 3.10 10.84
CA VAL A 150 -11.64 3.58 10.54
C VAL A 150 -11.81 4.89 9.79
N LYS A 151 -12.10 5.96 10.53
CA LYS A 151 -11.87 7.31 10.03
C LYS A 151 -10.35 7.34 9.77
N PRO A 152 -9.86 7.44 8.51
CA PRO A 152 -8.44 7.69 8.31
C PRO A 152 -8.11 8.93 9.16
N PRO A 153 -6.97 8.95 9.88
CA PRO A 153 -6.57 10.15 10.60
C PRO A 153 -6.75 11.32 9.65
N VAL A 154 -7.66 12.24 10.01
CA VAL A 154 -7.88 13.48 9.27
C VAL A 154 -6.66 14.32 9.57
N GLU A 155 -5.57 13.98 8.88
CA GLU A 155 -4.28 14.66 8.71
C GLU A 155 -3.22 13.68 8.13
N ALA A 156 -3.60 12.81 7.18
CA ALA A 156 -2.60 12.07 6.37
C ALA A 156 -1.77 13.00 5.46
N THR A 157 -2.17 14.28 5.37
CA THR A 157 -1.64 15.32 4.52
C THR A 157 -1.32 16.55 5.39
N PRO A 158 -0.13 17.15 5.29
CA PRO A 158 0.25 18.29 6.13
C PRO A 158 -0.57 19.56 5.88
N PHE A 159 -1.25 19.67 4.73
CA PHE A 159 -2.15 20.78 4.40
C PHE A 159 -3.16 20.38 3.29
N PRO A 160 -4.30 21.08 3.16
CA PRO A 160 -5.26 20.83 2.08
C PRO A 160 -4.60 20.97 0.69
N LYS A 161 -4.88 20.03 -0.21
CA LYS A 161 -4.26 19.96 -1.56
C LYS A 161 -2.75 19.69 -1.57
N SER A 162 -2.18 19.21 -0.47
CA SER A 162 -0.79 18.73 -0.50
C SER A 162 -0.65 17.56 -1.48
N PHE A 163 0.41 17.59 -2.27
CA PHE A 163 0.74 16.55 -3.24
C PHE A 163 2.22 16.17 -3.12
N LYS A 164 2.60 15.11 -3.81
CA LYS A 164 3.97 14.61 -3.88
C LYS A 164 4.38 14.52 -5.33
N CYS A 165 5.67 14.67 -5.58
CA CYS A 165 6.32 14.40 -6.86
C CYS A 165 7.46 13.41 -6.63
N PHE A 166 7.93 12.75 -7.69
CA PHE A 166 9.27 12.21 -7.63
C PHE A 166 10.26 13.37 -7.49
N THR A 167 11.21 13.25 -6.56
CA THR A 167 12.25 14.24 -6.31
C THR A 167 13.61 13.57 -6.32
N CYS A 168 14.53 14.09 -7.13
CA CYS A 168 15.90 13.60 -7.24
C CYS A 168 16.79 14.67 -7.88
N GLU A 169 18.04 14.73 -7.47
CA GLU A 169 19.04 15.63 -8.03
C GLU A 169 20.06 14.82 -8.84
N ARG A 170 20.15 15.10 -10.15
CA ARG A 170 21.12 14.50 -11.07
C ARG A 170 21.26 12.97 -10.98
N ALA A 171 20.14 12.26 -10.88
CA ALA A 171 20.12 10.79 -10.92
C ALA A 171 20.65 10.26 -12.27
N ALA A 172 21.33 9.11 -12.26
CA ALA A 172 21.93 8.54 -13.47
C ALA A 172 20.90 8.22 -14.57
N ASP A 173 19.69 7.86 -14.18
CA ASP A 173 18.60 7.46 -15.07
C ASP A 173 17.23 7.61 -14.38
N ASN A 174 16.14 7.44 -15.15
CA ASN A 174 14.77 7.60 -14.65
C ASN A 174 14.38 6.53 -13.61
N TYR A 175 14.84 5.29 -13.80
CA TYR A 175 14.52 4.18 -12.89
C TYR A 175 15.13 4.43 -11.51
N THR A 176 16.42 4.77 -11.47
CA THR A 176 17.15 5.09 -10.24
C THR A 176 16.49 6.26 -9.51
N CYS A 177 16.09 7.32 -10.21
CA CYS A 177 15.35 8.44 -9.62
C CYS A 177 14.03 7.98 -8.98
N ASN A 178 13.19 7.25 -9.71
CA ASN A 178 11.89 6.81 -9.21
C ASN A 178 12.01 5.81 -8.05
N ARG A 179 13.05 4.96 -8.07
CA ARG A 179 13.29 3.92 -7.07
C ARG A 179 13.72 4.49 -5.71
N TRP A 180 14.51 5.56 -5.72
CA TRP A 180 15.14 6.12 -4.52
C TRP A 180 14.67 7.52 -4.17
N ALA A 181 13.64 8.02 -4.85
CA ALA A 181 13.05 9.32 -4.56
C ALA A 181 12.60 9.42 -3.09
N GLU A 182 12.82 10.59 -2.52
CA GLU A 182 12.46 10.87 -1.14
C GLU A 182 10.94 10.93 -0.97
N ASP A 183 10.43 10.29 0.09
CA ASP A 183 9.00 10.31 0.41
C ASP A 183 8.63 11.58 1.19
N LYS A 184 8.72 12.73 0.50
CA LYS A 184 8.45 14.06 1.07
C LYS A 184 7.25 14.71 0.38
N TRP A 185 6.51 15.52 1.15
CA TRP A 185 5.46 16.38 0.62
C TRP A 185 6.06 17.60 -0.08
N CYS A 186 5.42 18.05 -1.14
CA CYS A 186 5.81 19.28 -1.83
C CYS A 186 5.54 20.52 -0.95
N PRO A 187 6.35 21.58 -1.06
CA PRO A 187 6.15 22.80 -0.27
C PRO A 187 4.91 23.59 -0.74
N PRO A 188 4.31 24.44 0.11
CA PRO A 188 3.05 25.13 -0.20
C PRO A 188 3.09 26.07 -1.43
N ASN A 189 4.27 26.55 -1.81
CA ASN A 189 4.48 27.41 -2.97
C ASN A 189 4.62 26.64 -4.30
N SER A 190 4.50 25.31 -4.27
CA SER A 190 4.56 24.48 -5.48
C SER A 190 3.18 23.98 -5.88
N GLN A 191 2.98 23.83 -7.18
CA GLN A 191 1.70 23.39 -7.78
C GLN A 191 1.89 22.26 -8.79
N PHE A 192 3.14 22.07 -9.25
CA PHE A 192 3.47 21.16 -10.34
C PHE A 192 4.66 20.28 -9.98
N CYS A 193 4.79 19.18 -10.69
CA CYS A 193 5.99 18.37 -10.71
C CYS A 193 6.79 18.69 -11.97
N MET A 194 8.05 19.07 -11.81
CA MET A 194 8.98 19.35 -12.90
C MET A 194 9.94 18.17 -13.08
N THR A 195 10.21 17.82 -14.34
CA THR A 195 11.24 16.87 -14.73
C THR A 195 12.17 17.51 -15.75
N VAL A 196 13.48 17.42 -15.47
CA VAL A 196 14.54 17.84 -16.37
C VAL A 196 15.36 16.62 -16.76
N HIS A 197 15.41 16.33 -18.05
CA HIS A 197 16.15 15.21 -18.62
C HIS A 197 17.26 15.73 -19.53
N HIS A 198 18.50 15.42 -19.16
CA HIS A 198 19.67 15.67 -19.99
C HIS A 198 20.10 14.37 -20.65
N PHE A 199 20.20 14.38 -21.97
CA PHE A 199 20.60 13.20 -22.74
C PHE A 199 21.47 13.58 -23.93
N THR A 200 22.26 12.63 -24.40
CA THR A 200 23.11 12.77 -25.59
C THR A 200 22.27 12.77 -26.86
N SER A 201 22.84 13.20 -27.99
CA SER A 201 22.22 13.09 -29.32
C SER A 201 21.73 11.67 -29.66
N HIS A 202 22.35 10.64 -29.11
CA HIS A 202 21.96 9.22 -29.29
C HIS A 202 20.84 8.75 -28.34
N GLY A 203 20.26 9.63 -27.53
CA GLY A 203 19.19 9.29 -26.58
C GLY A 203 19.69 8.71 -25.25
N LYS A 204 21.00 8.55 -25.05
CA LYS A 204 21.56 8.07 -23.77
C LYS A 204 21.45 9.16 -22.71
N THR A 205 20.78 8.86 -21.60
CA THR A 205 20.64 9.74 -20.44
C THR A 205 22.02 10.08 -19.84
N LYS A 206 22.24 11.36 -19.58
CA LYS A 206 23.36 11.87 -18.78
C LYS A 206 22.94 12.00 -17.32
N PHE A 207 21.77 12.59 -17.08
CA PHE A 207 21.12 12.60 -15.77
C PHE A 207 19.66 13.03 -15.86
N VAL A 208 18.91 12.74 -14.80
CA VAL A 208 17.52 13.14 -14.58
C VAL A 208 17.44 13.91 -13.26
N SER A 209 16.77 15.05 -13.28
CA SER A 209 16.41 15.78 -12.06
C SER A 209 14.90 15.97 -12.01
N LYS A 210 14.30 15.72 -10.85
CA LYS A 210 12.86 15.89 -10.63
C LYS A 210 12.65 16.70 -9.35
N LYS A 211 11.70 17.63 -9.36
CA LYS A 211 11.38 18.46 -8.19
C LYS A 211 9.93 18.93 -8.21
N CYS A 212 9.42 19.31 -7.05
CA CYS A 212 8.22 20.15 -6.97
C CYS A 212 8.57 21.54 -7.52
N ALA A 213 7.66 22.15 -8.25
CA ALA A 213 7.90 23.42 -8.93
C ALA A 213 6.68 24.35 -8.82
N ALA A 214 6.97 25.65 -8.82
CA ALA A 214 5.97 26.69 -8.98
C ALA A 214 5.63 26.89 -10.46
N ARG A 215 4.57 27.66 -10.75
CA ARG A 215 4.07 27.86 -12.11
C ARG A 215 5.11 28.53 -13.02
N GLU A 216 5.78 29.52 -12.47
CA GLU A 216 6.77 30.35 -13.14
C GLU A 216 7.98 29.52 -13.62
N GLU A 217 8.39 28.52 -12.84
CA GLU A 217 9.46 27.58 -13.21
C GLU A 217 9.06 26.68 -14.38
N CYS A 218 7.77 26.42 -14.56
CA CYS A 218 7.25 25.55 -15.61
C CYS A 218 7.13 26.22 -16.98
N HIS A 219 7.26 27.55 -17.07
CA HIS A 219 7.27 28.26 -18.36
C HIS A 219 8.50 27.93 -19.22
N THR A 220 9.56 27.37 -18.63
CA THR A 220 10.74 26.89 -19.37
C THR A 220 10.58 25.48 -19.95
N SER A 221 9.37 24.89 -19.89
CA SER A 221 9.09 23.59 -20.49
C SER A 221 9.39 23.61 -22.01
N GLY A 222 9.96 22.52 -22.51
CA GLY A 222 10.46 22.42 -23.88
C GLY A 222 11.82 21.73 -23.93
N CYS A 223 12.36 21.57 -25.14
CA CYS A 223 13.70 21.02 -25.34
C CYS A 223 14.65 22.06 -25.92
N ARG A 224 15.89 22.08 -25.41
CA ARG A 224 16.99 22.91 -25.87
C ARG A 224 18.19 22.04 -26.21
N HIS A 225 18.70 22.21 -27.42
CA HIS A 225 19.89 21.49 -27.86
C HIS A 225 21.14 22.36 -27.66
N HIS A 226 22.11 21.85 -26.90
CA HIS A 226 23.38 22.52 -26.63
C HIS A 226 24.44 22.02 -27.62
N ARG A 227 24.70 22.83 -28.64
CA ARG A 227 25.64 22.50 -29.74
C ARG A 227 27.07 22.28 -29.26
N ASP A 228 27.50 23.03 -28.24
CA ASP A 228 28.89 22.99 -27.75
C ASP A 228 29.26 21.68 -27.05
N THR A 229 28.27 20.94 -26.58
CA THR A 229 28.46 19.76 -25.72
C THR A 229 27.68 18.53 -26.22
N GLY A 230 26.98 18.66 -27.36
CA GLY A 230 26.26 17.58 -28.02
C GLY A 230 25.13 16.95 -27.20
N HIS A 231 24.59 17.67 -26.21
CA HIS A 231 23.50 17.16 -25.37
C HIS A 231 22.25 18.01 -25.51
N THR A 232 21.11 17.38 -25.25
CA THR A 232 19.79 17.98 -25.25
C THR A 232 19.28 18.00 -23.82
N GLU A 233 18.78 19.14 -23.41
CA GLU A 233 18.01 19.33 -22.19
C GLU A 233 16.53 19.37 -22.58
N CYS A 234 15.71 18.52 -21.99
CA CYS A 234 14.26 18.60 -22.10
C CYS A 234 13.63 18.79 -20.72
N VAL A 235 12.67 19.70 -20.64
CA VAL A 235 11.95 20.07 -19.43
C VAL A 235 10.45 19.82 -19.65
N SER A 236 9.81 19.11 -18.71
CA SER A 236 8.36 18.98 -18.65
C SER A 236 7.83 19.32 -17.27
N CYS A 237 6.59 19.79 -17.22
CA CYS A 237 5.84 19.98 -15.99
C CYS A 237 4.47 19.31 -16.09
N CYS A 238 4.01 18.73 -14.99
CA CYS A 238 2.68 18.14 -14.88
C CYS A 238 2.01 18.51 -13.55
N GLU A 239 0.69 18.52 -13.56
CA GLU A 239 -0.14 18.73 -12.36
C GLU A 239 -0.70 17.40 -11.84
N GLY A 240 -0.51 17.11 -10.55
CA GLY A 240 -1.09 15.95 -9.89
C GLY A 240 -0.12 15.20 -8.98
N MET A 241 -0.66 14.30 -8.16
CA MET A 241 0.14 13.48 -7.25
C MET A 241 0.96 12.46 -8.03
N ILE A 242 2.29 12.57 -7.95
CA ILE A 242 3.27 11.67 -8.56
C ILE A 242 3.03 11.55 -10.07
N CYS A 243 2.72 12.68 -10.73
CA CYS A 243 2.45 12.71 -12.17
C CYS A 243 3.73 12.57 -13.01
N ASN A 244 4.90 12.92 -12.46
CA ASN A 244 6.17 13.00 -13.17
C ASN A 244 6.92 11.66 -13.21
N VAL A 245 6.22 10.56 -13.52
CA VAL A 245 6.78 9.20 -13.58
C VAL A 245 7.81 9.08 -14.71
N GLU A 246 7.49 9.64 -15.87
CA GLU A 246 8.29 9.58 -17.09
C GLU A 246 9.22 10.79 -17.26
N VAL A 247 10.22 10.63 -18.15
CA VAL A 247 11.13 11.71 -18.56
C VAL A 247 10.78 12.24 -19.95
N PRO A 248 10.89 13.56 -20.19
CA PRO A 248 10.72 14.11 -21.52
C PRO A 248 11.91 13.73 -22.40
N THR A 249 11.64 13.42 -23.67
CA THR A 249 12.62 12.95 -24.66
C THR A 249 12.58 13.76 -25.95
N ASN A 250 11.51 14.52 -26.18
CA ASN A 250 11.32 15.33 -27.37
C ASN A 250 10.37 16.52 -27.08
N HIS A 251 10.14 17.37 -28.08
CA HIS A 251 9.25 18.53 -27.92
C HIS A 251 7.77 18.16 -27.70
N THR A 252 7.35 16.94 -28.03
CA THR A 252 5.94 16.51 -27.87
C THR A 252 5.59 16.14 -26.43
N ASN A 253 6.56 15.63 -25.65
CA ASN A 253 6.37 15.28 -24.24
C ASN A 253 7.08 16.24 -23.27
N ALA A 254 7.99 17.09 -23.76
CA ALA A 254 8.56 18.22 -23.04
C ALA A 254 7.59 19.41 -23.01
N VAL A 255 6.43 19.21 -22.39
CA VAL A 255 5.34 20.20 -22.35
C VAL A 255 4.97 20.53 -20.91
N PHE A 256 4.28 21.66 -20.76
CA PHE A 256 3.62 22.01 -19.50
C PHE A 256 2.15 21.55 -19.55
N SER A 257 1.86 20.42 -18.91
CA SER A 257 0.51 19.84 -18.84
C SER A 257 -0.20 20.25 -17.56
N MET A 258 -1.23 21.08 -17.70
CA MET A 258 -2.15 21.40 -16.60
C MET A 258 -3.31 20.41 -16.60
N ARG A 259 -3.80 20.02 -15.43
CA ARG A 259 -5.03 19.23 -15.33
C ARG A 259 -6.18 20.14 -15.79
N GLN A 260 -6.89 19.78 -16.85
CA GLN A 260 -8.10 20.53 -17.22
C GLN A 260 -9.01 20.61 -16.00
N GLN A 261 -9.33 21.83 -15.57
CA GLN A 261 -10.30 22.06 -14.50
C GLN A 261 -11.67 21.61 -15.00
N ALA A 262 -11.97 20.32 -14.84
CA ALA A 262 -13.35 19.90 -14.70
C ALA A 262 -13.85 20.50 -13.38
N TYR A 263 -14.45 21.68 -13.45
CA TYR A 263 -15.46 22.11 -12.49
C TYR A 263 -16.64 21.13 -12.62
N SER A 264 -16.49 19.92 -12.10
CA SER A 264 -17.60 19.01 -11.94
C SER A 264 -18.36 19.45 -10.70
N SER A 265 -19.31 20.36 -10.92
CA SER A 265 -20.54 20.40 -10.14
C SER A 265 -21.01 18.97 -9.92
N ALA A 266 -20.88 18.47 -8.70
CA ALA A 266 -21.37 17.17 -8.32
C ALA A 266 -22.87 17.10 -8.65
N PRO A 267 -23.34 16.16 -9.49
CA PRO A 267 -24.75 15.88 -9.59
C PRO A 267 -25.19 15.27 -8.26
N SER A 268 -26.32 15.75 -7.73
CA SER A 268 -26.98 15.21 -6.55
C SER A 268 -27.10 13.68 -6.66
N GLN A 269 -26.61 12.97 -5.65
CA GLN A 269 -26.81 11.54 -5.50
C GLN A 269 -28.31 11.23 -5.51
N THR A 270 -28.81 10.62 -6.57
CA THR A 270 -30.10 9.92 -6.54
C THR A 270 -29.86 8.53 -5.92
N PRO A 271 -30.76 8.05 -5.05
CA PRO A 271 -30.58 6.77 -4.38
C PRO A 271 -30.76 5.64 -5.39
N VAL A 272 -29.72 4.80 -5.52
CA VAL A 272 -29.79 3.54 -6.27
C VAL A 272 -30.86 2.67 -5.61
N ARG A 273 -31.94 2.38 -6.36
CA ARG A 273 -32.94 1.39 -5.98
C ARG A 273 -32.27 0.02 -5.91
N THR A 274 -32.19 -0.53 -4.71
CA THR A 274 -31.82 -1.93 -4.43
C THR A 274 -32.68 -2.87 -5.29
N MET A 275 -32.06 -3.60 -6.21
CA MET A 275 -32.75 -4.66 -6.94
C MET A 275 -33.19 -5.76 -5.98
N CYS A 276 -34.46 -6.14 -6.10
CA CYS A 276 -35.16 -7.09 -5.26
C CYS A 276 -34.58 -8.52 -5.38
N SER A 277 -34.51 -9.20 -4.24
CA SER A 277 -33.98 -10.56 -4.00
C SER A 277 -34.64 -11.70 -4.81
N CYS A 278 -35.57 -11.41 -5.71
CA CYS A 278 -36.36 -12.41 -6.45
C CYS A 278 -35.71 -12.89 -7.76
N CYS A 279 -34.62 -12.28 -8.23
CA CYS A 279 -33.96 -12.68 -9.49
C CYS A 279 -32.96 -13.84 -9.34
N TRP A 280 -32.50 -14.16 -8.12
CA TRP A 280 -31.53 -15.26 -7.91
C TRP A 280 -32.17 -16.66 -7.98
N LEU A 281 -33.47 -16.78 -7.71
CA LEU A 281 -34.19 -18.07 -7.72
C LEU A 281 -34.52 -18.58 -9.13
N LYS A 282 -34.47 -17.73 -10.17
CA LYS A 282 -34.76 -18.14 -11.57
C LYS A 282 -33.52 -18.66 -12.32
N LEU A 283 -32.31 -18.46 -11.80
CA LEU A 283 -31.07 -18.96 -12.42
C LEU A 283 -30.73 -20.40 -11.96
N LEU A 284 -31.23 -20.82 -10.80
CA LEU A 284 -31.05 -22.18 -10.26
C LEU A 284 -32.02 -23.20 -10.87
N SER A 285 -33.10 -22.77 -11.53
CA SER A 285 -34.03 -23.65 -12.26
C SER A 285 -33.58 -24.01 -13.68
N THR A 286 -32.57 -23.34 -14.23
CA THR A 286 -32.07 -23.58 -15.61
C THR A 286 -30.88 -24.52 -15.69
N LEU A 287 -30.24 -24.87 -14.58
CA LEU A 287 -29.16 -25.86 -14.51
C LEU A 287 -29.66 -27.09 -13.78
N GLY A 288 -30.35 -27.97 -14.52
CA GLY A 288 -30.98 -29.18 -14.03
C GLY A 288 -30.02 -30.16 -13.35
N LEU A 289 -29.82 -30.01 -12.05
CA LEU A 289 -29.30 -31.04 -11.16
C LEU A 289 -30.41 -31.40 -10.18
N GLY A 290 -31.22 -32.37 -10.59
CA GLY A 290 -32.24 -32.97 -9.74
C GLY A 290 -31.57 -33.76 -8.60
N LEU A 291 -32.00 -33.48 -7.37
CA LEU A 291 -31.87 -34.41 -6.26
C LEU A 291 -33.27 -34.66 -5.73
N THR A 292 -33.87 -35.72 -6.27
CA THR A 292 -35.09 -36.35 -5.77
C THR A 292 -34.90 -36.88 -4.35
N ARG A 293 -35.92 -36.60 -3.52
CA ARG A 293 -36.37 -37.34 -2.32
C ARG A 293 -35.44 -37.39 -1.10
N LEU A 294 -35.65 -36.43 -0.21
CA LEU A 294 -35.65 -36.68 1.23
C LEU A 294 -37.01 -37.32 1.57
N VAL A 295 -37.02 -38.59 1.98
CA VAL A 295 -38.18 -39.23 2.60
C VAL A 295 -38.15 -38.86 4.07
N LEU A 296 -39.22 -38.23 4.56
CA LEU A 296 -39.56 -38.10 5.97
C LEU A 296 -39.87 -39.49 6.54
N LEU A 297 -39.15 -39.89 7.59
CA LEU A 297 -39.65 -40.41 8.87
C LEU A 297 -38.50 -40.39 9.88
#